data_AF-A0A1I8E9S3-F1
#
_entry.id   AF-A0A1I8E9S3-F1
#
_cell.length_a   1.000
_cell.length_b   1.000
_cell.length_c   1.000
_cell.angle_alpha   90.00
_cell.angle_beta   90.00
_cell.angle_gamma   90.00
#
_symmetry.space_group_name_H-M   'P 1'
#
loop_
_entity.id
_entity.type
_entity.pdbx_description
1 polymer ?
#
loop_
_entity_poly.entity_id
_entity_poly.type
_entity_poly.pdbx_seq_one_letter_code
_entity_poly.pdbx_strand_id
1 'polypeptide(L)'
;MLDDLPINQFKFQEIRKSVGDGKECRYAAVDVEVQVQRQGTDAASRLTKVVFVQYCPDEAPVRRRMLYASSVRALKATLGLESLMQVQASDISDIDEKAIKHELMSHQQRLVDRWM
;
A
#
# COMPACT_ATOMS: atom_id res chain seq x y z
N MET A 1 -18.67 -18.34 -4.64
CA MET A 1 -19.52 -17.20 -5.04
C MET A 1 -19.88 -16.37 -3.81
N LEU A 2 -18.89 -16.04 -2.97
CA LEU A 2 -19.02 -15.12 -1.82
C LEU A 2 -17.64 -14.49 -1.52
N ASP A 3 -16.92 -14.11 -2.57
CA ASP A 3 -15.69 -13.32 -2.45
C ASP A 3 -15.88 -12.11 -3.35
N ASP A 4 -15.48 -10.93 -2.87
CA ASP A 4 -15.47 -9.67 -3.59
C ASP A 4 -16.80 -8.89 -3.67
N LEU A 5 -17.19 -8.27 -2.56
CA LEU A 5 -17.98 -7.03 -2.54
C LEU A 5 -17.27 -6.01 -1.62
N PRO A 6 -17.48 -4.71 -1.81
CA PRO A 6 -16.65 -3.76 -2.53
C PRO A 6 -15.70 -2.96 -1.60
N ILE A 7 -15.43 -3.45 -0.39
CA ILE A 7 -14.77 -2.65 0.67
C ILE A 7 -13.35 -2.22 0.26
N ASN A 8 -12.62 -3.07 -0.45
CA ASN A 8 -11.27 -2.74 -0.95
C ASN A 8 -11.31 -1.70 -2.08
N GLN A 9 -12.31 -1.77 -2.96
CA GLN A 9 -12.46 -0.81 -4.06
C GLN A 9 -12.81 0.60 -3.54
N PHE A 10 -13.60 0.68 -2.47
CA PHE A 10 -13.93 1.95 -1.81
C PHE A 10 -12.67 2.68 -1.30
N LYS A 11 -11.74 1.99 -0.61
CA LYS A 11 -10.54 2.62 -0.05
C LYS A 11 -9.61 3.24 -1.11
N PHE A 12 -9.35 2.53 -2.21
CA PHE A 12 -8.46 3.03 -3.27
C PHE A 12 -9.10 4.19 -4.06
N GLN A 13 -10.40 4.11 -4.31
CA GLN A 13 -11.13 5.19 -4.98
C GLN A 13 -11.19 6.46 -4.12
N GLU A 14 -11.23 6.33 -2.80
CA GLU A 14 -11.13 7.46 -1.87
C GLU A 14 -9.76 8.13 -1.90
N ILE A 15 -8.67 7.36 -1.95
CA ILE A 15 -7.32 7.94 -2.14
C ILE A 15 -7.30 8.77 -3.43
N ARG A 16 -7.81 8.21 -4.53
CA ARG A 16 -7.90 8.92 -5.82
C ARG A 16 -8.76 10.19 -5.75
N LYS A 17 -9.90 10.16 -5.06
CA LYS A 17 -10.74 11.36 -4.85
C LYS A 17 -10.03 12.39 -3.97
N SER A 18 -9.29 11.93 -2.96
CA SER A 18 -8.61 12.81 -2.00
C SER A 18 -7.42 13.54 -2.62
N VAL A 19 -6.79 12.96 -3.64
CA VAL A 19 -5.64 13.55 -4.36
C VAL A 19 -6.04 14.79 -5.18
N GLY A 20 -7.32 14.92 -5.54
CA GLY A 20 -7.84 16.12 -6.20
C GLY A 20 -7.08 16.46 -7.49
N ASP A 21 -6.51 17.67 -7.55
CA ASP A 21 -5.86 18.27 -8.73
C ASP A 21 -4.42 17.79 -8.98
N GLY A 22 -3.97 16.72 -8.31
CA GLY A 22 -2.63 16.14 -8.54
C GLY A 22 -1.45 16.97 -8.02
N LYS A 23 -1.70 18.00 -7.20
CA LYS A 23 -0.67 18.94 -6.69
C LYS A 23 -0.29 18.72 -5.22
N GLU A 24 -0.90 17.73 -4.57
CA GLU A 24 -0.73 17.48 -3.15
C GLU A 24 -0.15 16.09 -2.89
N CYS A 25 0.94 16.03 -2.13
CA CYS A 25 1.43 14.76 -1.60
C CYS A 25 0.54 14.33 -0.42
N ARG A 26 0.28 13.03 -0.30
CA ARG A 26 -0.55 12.45 0.76
C ARG A 26 0.03 11.11 1.22
N TYR A 27 -0.27 10.78 2.47
CA TYR A 27 -0.02 9.45 3.03
C TYR A 27 -1.34 8.70 3.18
N ALA A 28 -1.32 7.40 2.95
CA ALA A 28 -2.43 6.51 3.23
C ALA A 28 -1.91 5.24 3.91
N ALA A 29 -2.62 4.76 4.92
CA ALA A 29 -2.43 3.41 5.45
C ALA A 29 -3.65 2.60 5.01
N VAL A 30 -3.40 1.51 4.27
CA VAL A 30 -4.48 0.69 3.70
C VAL A 30 -4.30 -0.74 4.17
N ASP A 31 -5.34 -1.29 4.80
CA ASP A 31 -5.42 -2.72 5.05
C ASP A 31 -5.74 -3.42 3.73
N VAL A 32 -4.80 -4.23 3.27
CA VAL A 32 -4.97 -5.08 2.09
C VAL A 32 -5.17 -6.51 2.57
N GLU A 33 -6.32 -7.05 2.22
CA GLU A 33 -6.61 -8.46 2.46
C GLU A 33 -6.27 -9.27 1.21
N VAL A 34 -5.44 -10.29 1.40
CA VAL A 34 -5.01 -11.18 0.35
C VAL A 34 -5.29 -12.62 0.77
N GLN A 35 -5.95 -13.36 -0.12
CA GLN A 35 -6.04 -14.80 0.01
C GLN A 35 -4.75 -15.41 -0.53
N VAL A 36 -4.03 -16.11 0.33
CA VAL A 36 -2.81 -16.83 -0.03
C VAL A 36 -3.10 -18.32 0.03
N GLN A 37 -3.04 -18.97 -1.12
CA GLN A 37 -2.99 -20.43 -1.19
C GLN A 37 -1.53 -20.85 -0.99
N ARG A 38 -1.21 -21.51 0.13
CA ARG A 38 0.11 -22.10 0.32
C ARG A 38 0.18 -23.42 -0.46
N GLN A 39 1.29 -23.65 -1.16
CA GLN A 39 1.51 -24.93 -1.85
C GLN A 39 1.48 -26.06 -0.82
N GLY A 40 0.58 -27.04 -0.99
CA GLY A 40 0.46 -28.21 -0.13
C GLY A 40 -0.77 -28.24 0.81
N THR A 41 -1.60 -27.20 0.84
CA THR A 41 -2.88 -27.22 1.58
C THR A 41 -4.01 -26.66 0.72
N ASP A 42 -5.12 -27.39 0.60
CA ASP A 42 -6.33 -26.96 -0.13
C ASP A 42 -7.08 -25.80 0.55
N ALA A 43 -6.68 -25.42 1.77
CA ALA A 43 -7.27 -24.28 2.47
C ALA A 43 -6.63 -22.94 2.05
N ALA A 44 -7.43 -22.09 1.40
CA ALA A 44 -7.08 -20.69 1.18
C ALA A 44 -6.99 -19.96 2.54
N SER A 45 -5.82 -19.40 2.87
CA SER A 45 -5.65 -18.62 4.10
C SER A 45 -5.83 -17.12 3.79
N ARG A 46 -6.76 -16.46 4.48
CA ARG A 46 -6.95 -15.00 4.38
C ARG A 46 -5.91 -14.29 5.24
N LEU A 47 -5.10 -13.45 4.63
CA LEU A 47 -4.06 -12.69 5.29
C LEU A 47 -4.35 -11.19 5.14
N THR A 48 -4.53 -10.51 6.26
CA THR A 48 -4.67 -9.05 6.29
C THR A 48 -3.33 -8.43 6.60
N LYS A 49 -2.87 -7.52 5.74
CA LYS A 49 -1.65 -6.74 5.96
C LYS A 49 -1.89 -5.26 5.75
N VAL A 50 -1.32 -4.46 6.64
CA VAL A 50 -1.32 -3.00 6.52
C VAL A 50 -0.18 -2.58 5.61
N VAL A 51 -0.50 -1.80 4.59
CA VAL A 51 0.46 -1.23 3.64
C VAL A 51 0.44 0.29 3.78
N PHE A 52 1.62 0.89 3.93
CA PHE A 52 1.77 2.33 3.99
C PHE A 52 2.08 2.87 2.59
N VAL A 53 1.16 3.65 2.02
CA VAL A 53 1.29 4.28 0.70
C VAL A 53 1.68 5.73 0.88
N GLN A 54 2.81 6.11 0.28
CA GLN A 54 3.23 7.49 0.13
C GLN A 54 2.98 7.91 -1.31
N TYR A 55 1.99 8.78 -1.50
CA TYR A 55 1.71 9.38 -2.80
C TYR A 55 2.35 10.77 -2.87
N CYS A 56 3.20 11.00 -3.86
CA CYS A 56 3.80 12.32 -4.06
C CYS A 56 4.03 12.60 -5.55
N PRO A 57 3.11 13.32 -6.20
CA PRO A 57 3.18 13.54 -7.63
C PRO A 57 4.29 14.51 -8.01
N ASP A 58 4.80 14.37 -9.22
CA ASP A 58 5.87 15.23 -9.72
C ASP A 58 5.44 16.69 -9.91
N GLU A 59 4.16 16.92 -10.19
CA GLU A 59 3.53 18.25 -10.27
C GLU A 59 3.37 18.93 -8.90
N ALA A 60 3.56 18.23 -7.79
CA ALA A 60 3.56 18.86 -6.48
C ALA A 60 4.76 19.81 -6.32
N PRO A 61 4.58 20.97 -5.66
CA PRO A 61 5.66 21.93 -5.49
C PRO A 61 6.83 21.31 -4.71
N VAL A 62 8.06 21.56 -5.19
CA VAL A 62 9.32 20.96 -4.68
C VAL A 62 9.42 21.03 -3.16
N ARG A 63 9.05 22.17 -2.57
CA ARG A 63 9.06 22.36 -1.10
C ARG A 63 8.16 21.36 -0.37
N ARG A 64 6.96 21.08 -0.89
CA ARG A 64 6.05 20.08 -0.29
C ARG A 64 6.58 18.68 -0.51
N ARG A 65 7.09 18.35 -1.70
CA ARG A 65 7.69 17.04 -1.98
C ARG A 65 8.82 16.72 -1.02
N MET A 66 9.71 17.69 -0.78
CA MET A 66 10.83 17.54 0.14
C MET A 66 10.37 17.37 1.59
N LEU A 67 9.37 18.15 2.03
CA LEU A 67 8.80 18.02 3.37
C LEU A 67 8.16 16.64 3.57
N TYR A 68 7.34 16.18 2.64
CA TYR A 68 6.72 14.85 2.72
C TYR A 68 7.78 13.73 2.68
N ALA A 69 8.74 13.80 1.77
CA ALA A 69 9.84 12.83 1.74
C ALA A 69 10.64 12.79 3.06
N SER A 70 10.86 13.94 3.70
CA SER A 70 11.60 14.01 4.97
C SER A 70 10.78 13.54 6.16
N SER A 71 9.48 13.82 6.17
CA SER A 71 8.58 13.50 7.29
C SER A 71 8.16 12.03 7.33
N VAL A 72 8.28 11.27 6.23
CA VAL A 72 7.77 9.90 6.15
C VAL A 72 8.33 8.99 7.23
N ARG A 73 9.63 9.09 7.52
CA ARG A 73 10.29 8.25 8.52
C ARG A 73 9.77 8.54 9.93
N ALA A 74 9.66 9.82 10.28
CA ALA A 74 9.15 10.24 11.58
C ALA A 74 7.70 9.78 11.76
N LEU A 75 6.88 9.90 10.72
CA LEU A 75 5.48 9.47 10.75
C LEU A 75 5.35 7.94 10.87
N LYS A 76 6.17 7.17 10.15
CA LYS A 76 6.19 5.70 10.31
C LYS A 76 6.60 5.30 11.73
N ALA A 77 7.59 5.97 12.31
CA ALA A 77 8.03 5.71 13.67
C ALA A 77 6.95 6.03 14.71
N THR A 78 6.27 7.18 14.60
CA THR A 78 5.24 7.57 15.57
C THR A 78 3.98 6.69 15.51
N LEU A 79 3.62 6.17 14.34
CA LEU A 79 2.51 5.24 14.19
C LEU A 79 2.89 3.77 14.41
N GLY A 80 4.17 3.46 14.70
CA GLY A 80 4.63 2.07 14.86
C GLY A 80 4.61 1.25 13.56
N LEU A 81 4.64 1.92 12.41
CA LEU A 81 4.56 1.33 11.07
C LEU A 81 5.95 1.04 10.46
N GLU A 82 7.01 1.04 11.26
CA GLU A 82 8.39 0.91 10.78
C GLU A 82 8.65 -0.42 10.07
N SER A 83 8.04 -1.50 10.57
CA SER A 83 8.15 -2.85 10.00
C SER A 83 7.19 -3.10 8.83
N LEU A 84 6.27 -2.16 8.55
CA LEU A 84 5.31 -2.29 7.48
C LEU A 84 5.92 -1.95 6.12
N MET A 85 5.40 -2.64 5.11
CA MET A 85 5.71 -2.40 3.71
C MET A 85 5.30 -0.97 3.34
N GLN A 86 6.25 -0.25 2.73
CA GLN A 86 6.02 1.07 2.20
C GLN A 86 5.99 1.00 0.68
N VAL A 87 4.93 1.54 0.09
CA VAL A 87 4.80 1.73 -1.35
C VAL A 87 4.90 3.22 -1.63
N GLN A 88 5.76 3.59 -2.58
CA GLN A 88 5.90 4.97 -3.05
C GLN A 88 5.29 5.05 -4.44
N ALA A 89 4.38 6.00 -4.63
CA ALA A 89 3.70 6.22 -5.89
C ALA A 89 3.87 7.69 -6.31
N SER A 90 4.26 7.89 -7.55
CA SER A 90 4.39 9.22 -8.15
C SER A 90 3.19 9.51 -9.06
N ASP A 91 2.61 8.48 -9.68
CA ASP A 91 1.40 8.63 -10.48
C ASP A 91 0.19 7.97 -9.78
N ILE A 92 -1.01 8.46 -10.10
CA ILE A 92 -2.24 7.84 -9.58
C ILE A 92 -2.43 6.42 -10.14
N SER A 93 -1.89 6.17 -11.34
CA SER A 93 -1.92 4.88 -12.01
C SER A 93 -1.02 3.84 -11.33
N ASP A 94 -0.02 4.27 -10.55
CA ASP A 94 0.81 3.37 -9.73
C ASP A 94 0.03 2.84 -8.52
N ILE A 95 -1.02 3.55 -8.08
CA ILE A 95 -1.90 3.12 -6.98
C ILE A 95 -3.00 2.19 -7.52
N ASP A 96 -2.61 1.19 -8.31
CA ASP A 96 -3.52 0.13 -8.74
C ASP A 96 -3.51 -1.03 -7.74
N GLU A 97 -4.70 -1.54 -7.42
CA GLU A 97 -4.88 -2.64 -6.47
C GLU A 97 -4.07 -3.88 -6.88
N LYS A 98 -3.96 -4.15 -8.19
CA LYS A 98 -3.23 -5.32 -8.69
C LYS A 98 -1.73 -5.16 -8.47
N ALA A 99 -1.19 -3.95 -8.68
CA ALA A 99 0.22 -3.65 -8.48
C ALA A 99 0.61 -3.83 -7.01
N ILE A 100 -0.16 -3.25 -6.09
CA ILE A 100 0.08 -3.35 -4.64
C ILE A 100 -0.07 -4.79 -4.15
N LYS A 101 -1.08 -5.53 -4.61
CA LYS A 101 -1.25 -6.95 -4.27
C LYS A 101 -0.08 -7.80 -4.77
N HIS A 102 0.35 -7.59 -6.01
CA HIS A 102 1.48 -8.31 -6.59
C HIS A 102 2.77 -8.06 -5.80
N GLU A 103 3.04 -6.80 -5.45
CA GLU A 103 4.21 -6.44 -4.65
C GLU A 103 4.14 -7.02 -3.24
N LEU A 104 2.97 -6.98 -2.59
CA LEU A 104 2.73 -7.59 -1.29
C LEU A 104 2.98 -9.11 -1.30
N MET A 105 2.48 -9.81 -2.32
CA MET A 105 2.70 -11.25 -2.49
C MET A 105 4.19 -11.57 -2.68
N SER A 106 4.89 -10.80 -3.52
CA SER A 106 6.32 -10.98 -3.76
C SER A 106 7.17 -10.74 -2.51
N HIS A 107 6.82 -9.71 -1.73
CA HIS A 107 7.52 -9.37 -0.49
C HIS A 107 7.29 -10.44 0.58
N GLN A 108 6.13 -11.08 0.57
CA GLN A 108 5.79 -12.15 1.50
C GLN A 108 6.55 -13.45 1.22
N GLN A 109 6.74 -13.82 -0.05
CA GLN A 109 7.54 -15.00 -0.43
C GLN A 109 8.99 -14.88 0.06
N ARG A 110 9.62 -13.72 -0.13
CA ARG A 110 10.99 -13.46 0.38
C ARG A 110 11.12 -13.57 1.89
N LEU A 111 10.04 -13.28 2.63
CA LEU A 111 10.02 -13.46 4.08
C LEU A 111 9.96 -14.93 4.44
N VAL A 112 9.11 -15.72 3.79
CA VAL A 112 9.00 -17.17 4.05
C VAL A 112 10.32 -17.88 3.73
N ASP A 113 10.95 -17.57 2.60
CA ASP A 113 12.22 -18.17 2.18
C ASP A 113 13.41 -17.79 3.09
N ARG A 114 13.32 -16.67 3.80
CA ARG A 114 14.39 -16.20 4.70
C ARG A 114 14.35 -16.85 6.09
N TRP A 115 13.25 -17.52 6.44
CA TRP A 115 13.08 -18.23 7.71
C TRP A 115 13.15 -19.76 7.57
N MET A 116 13.48 -20.27 6.37
CA MET A 116 13.70 -21.68 6.06
C MET A 116 15.20 -21.93 5.84
#